data_AF-A0A090QE67-F1
#
_entry.id   AF-A0A090QE67-F1
#
_cell.length_a   1.000
_cell.length_b   1.000
_cell.length_c   1.000
_cell.angle_alpha   90.00
_cell.angle_beta   90.00
_cell.angle_gamma   90.00
#
_symmetry.space_group_name_H-M   'P 1'
#
loop_
_entity.id
_entity.type
_entity.pdbx_description
1 polymer ?
#
loop_
_entity_poly.entity_id
_entity_poly.type
_entity_poly.pdbx_seq_one_letter_code
_entity_poly.pdbx_strand_id
1 'polypeptide(L)' 'MSAGTNLKICRKEGTTELTKDLLKWADQVFVMEQRHLAQIQKHTGSTYYSKINVLHIPDVFKYYDADLIELLEEKVGF' A
#
# COMPACT_ATOMS: atom_id res chain seq x y z
N MET A 1 -0.78 3.63 -9.21
CA MET A 1 -2.15 3.18 -8.82
C MET A 1 -2.14 2.84 -7.34
N SER A 2 -3.22 3.13 -6.61
CA SER A 2 -3.40 2.73 -5.20
C SER A 2 -4.44 1.61 -5.07
N ALA A 3 -4.30 0.79 -4.03
CA ALA A 3 -5.25 -0.29 -3.71
C ALA A 3 -5.31 -0.55 -2.20
N GLY A 4 -6.49 -0.88 -1.69
CA GLY A 4 -6.73 -1.07 -0.26
C GLY A 4 -6.71 -2.54 0.16
N THR A 5 -6.14 -2.81 1.34
CA THR A 5 -6.02 -4.17 1.91
C THR A 5 -7.30 -4.65 2.62
N ASN A 6 -8.27 -3.76 2.87
CA ASN A 6 -9.53 -4.08 3.53
C ASN A 6 -10.72 -4.01 2.56
N LEU A 7 -11.13 -5.17 2.04
CA LEU A 7 -12.21 -5.32 1.06
C LEU A 7 -13.53 -4.68 1.52
N LYS A 8 -13.88 -4.79 2.81
CA LYS A 8 -15.13 -4.24 3.35
C LYS A 8 -15.13 -2.71 3.24
N ILE A 9 -14.02 -2.08 3.60
CA ILE A 9 -13.86 -0.63 3.51
C ILE A 9 -13.79 -0.20 2.04
N CYS A 10 -13.06 -0.93 1.21
CA CYS A 10 -12.94 -0.60 -0.22
C CYS A 10 -14.30 -0.57 -0.92
N ARG A 11 -15.16 -1.57 -0.68
CA ARG A 11 -16.52 -1.59 -1.23
C ARG A 11 -17.41 -0.47 -0.69
N LYS A 12 -17.23 -0.11 0.58
CA LYS A 12 -18.01 0.94 1.22
C LYS A 12 -17.65 2.32 0.68
N GLU A 13 -16.35 2.58 0.53
CA GLU A 13 -15.81 3.87 0.10
C GLU A 13 -15.63 3.97 -1.43
N GLY A 14 -15.94 2.88 -2.17
CA GLY A 14 -15.78 2.82 -3.63
C GLY A 14 -14.32 2.86 -4.10
N THR A 15 -13.37 2.46 -3.25
CA THR A 15 -11.93 2.46 -3.58
C THR A 15 -11.47 1.13 -4.17
N THR A 16 -10.32 1.15 -4.84
CA THR A 16 -9.73 -0.02 -5.50
C THR A 16 -9.37 -1.10 -4.48
N GLU A 17 -9.90 -2.30 -4.66
CA GLU A 17 -9.55 -3.47 -3.87
C GLU A 17 -8.15 -3.99 -4.24
N LEU A 18 -7.35 -4.41 -3.25
CA LEU A 18 -6.11 -5.11 -3.52
C LEU A 18 -6.38 -6.53 -4.04
N THR A 19 -6.03 -6.77 -5.30
CA THR A 19 -6.12 -8.08 -5.94
C THR A 19 -4.73 -8.63 -6.26
N LYS A 20 -4.63 -9.95 -6.47
CA LYS A 20 -3.38 -10.61 -6.85
C LYS A 20 -2.88 -10.14 -8.23
N ASP A 21 -3.79 -9.80 -9.14
CA ASP A 21 -3.43 -9.31 -10.46
C ASP A 21 -2.75 -7.93 -10.40
N LEU A 22 -3.17 -7.05 -9.49
CA LEU A 22 -2.48 -5.78 -9.24
C LEU A 22 -1.04 -6.01 -8.75
N LEU A 23 -0.84 -6.93 -7.81
CA LEU A 23 0.51 -7.28 -7.32
C LEU A 23 1.37 -7.96 -8.40
N LYS A 24 0.75 -8.72 -9.30
CA LYS A 24 1.43 -9.34 -10.43
C LYS A 24 1.88 -8.30 -11.45
N TRP A 25 1.01 -7.33 -11.75
CA TRP A 25 1.27 -6.26 -12.71
C TRP A 25 2.27 -5.23 -12.18
N ALA A 26 2.26 -4.96 -10.86
CA ALA A 26 3.17 -4.00 -10.26
C ALA A 26 4.64 -4.42 -10.39
N ASP A 27 5.49 -3.49 -10.84
CA ASP A 27 6.94 -3.62 -10.77
C ASP A 27 7.45 -3.45 -9.34
N GLN A 28 6.92 -2.44 -8.64
CA GLN A 28 7.18 -2.13 -7.25
C GLN A 28 5.89 -1.79 -6.50
N VAL A 29 5.83 -2.18 -5.24
CA VAL A 29 4.68 -1.96 -4.36
C VAL A 29 5.18 -1.27 -3.10
N PHE A 30 4.69 -0.08 -2.80
CA PHE A 30 5.06 0.65 -1.60
C PHE A 30 3.95 0.52 -0.55
N VAL A 31 4.33 0.18 0.67
CA VAL A 31 3.40 0.15 1.81
C VAL A 31 3.92 1.04 2.92
N MET A 32 3.03 1.77 3.57
CA MET A 32 3.40 2.71 4.63
C MET A 32 3.98 2.00 5.85
N GLU A 33 3.25 1.03 6.41
CA GLU A 33 3.64 0.34 7.64
C GLU A 33 3.84 -1.18 7.42
N GLN A 34 4.60 -1.80 8.32
CA GLN A 34 4.85 -3.25 8.28
C GLN A 34 3.58 -4.07 8.51
N ARG A 35 2.56 -3.52 9.20
CA ARG A 35 1.24 -4.15 9.33
C ARG A 35 0.55 -4.36 7.97
N HIS A 36 0.74 -3.43 7.03
CA HIS A 36 0.15 -3.54 5.70
C HIS A 36 0.82 -4.68 4.93
N LEU A 37 2.15 -4.79 5.01
CA LEU A 37 2.88 -5.94 4.44
C LEU A 37 2.38 -7.27 5.02
N ALA A 38 2.24 -7.36 6.34
CA ALA A 38 1.73 -8.57 6.99
C ALA A 38 0.31 -8.93 6.52
N GLN A 39 -0.55 -7.93 6.31
CA GLN A 39 -1.90 -8.13 5.79
C GLN A 39 -1.87 -8.65 4.33
N ILE A 40 -1.02 -8.08 3.48
CA ILE A 40 -0.83 -8.58 2.11
C ILE A 40 -0.35 -10.03 2.13
N GLN A 41 0.69 -10.33 2.91
CA GLN A 41 1.24 -11.67 3.06
C GLN A 41 0.22 -12.69 3.58
N LYS A 42 -0.69 -12.28 4.47
CA LYS A 42 -1.78 -13.15 4.94
C LYS A 42 -2.71 -13.61 3.80
N HIS A 43 -2.90 -12.77 2.78
CA HIS A 43 -3.76 -13.06 1.63
C HIS A 43 -3.03 -13.67 0.42
N THR A 44 -1.76 -13.35 0.24
CA THR A 44 -0.98 -13.76 -0.95
C THR A 44 0.20 -14.66 -0.66
N GLY A 45 0.51 -14.93 0.60
CA GLY A 45 1.76 -15.57 1.00
C GLY A 45 2.97 -14.71 0.65
N SER A 46 4.14 -15.35 0.55
CA SER A 46 5.43 -14.69 0.31
C SER A 46 5.72 -14.40 -1.17
N THR A 47 4.81 -14.74 -2.09
CA THR A 47 5.04 -14.70 -3.55
C THR A 47 5.47 -13.33 -4.07
N TYR A 48 4.92 -12.25 -3.50
CA TYR A 48 5.19 -10.88 -3.97
C TYR A 48 6.11 -10.09 -3.03
N TYR A 49 6.68 -10.73 -2.01
CA TYR A 49 7.46 -10.06 -0.98
C TYR A 49 8.64 -9.26 -1.55
N SER A 50 9.31 -9.80 -2.57
CA SER A 50 10.47 -9.16 -3.21
C SER A 50 10.15 -7.83 -3.89
N LYS A 51 8.88 -7.58 -4.24
CA LYS A 51 8.42 -6.36 -4.89
C LYS A 51 7.89 -5.32 -3.90
N ILE A 52 7.69 -5.70 -2.63
CA ILE A 52 7.04 -4.86 -1.63
C ILE A 52 8.11 -4.13 -0.79
N ASN A 53 8.10 -2.81 -0.85
CA ASN A 53 8.94 -1.93 -0.06
C ASN A 53 8.12 -1.28 1.06
N VAL A 54 8.58 -1.43 2.30
CA VAL A 54 7.96 -0.82 3.47
C VAL A 54 8.63 0.52 3.73
N LEU A 55 7.86 1.60 3.68
CA LEU A 55 8.37 2.97 3.87
C LEU A 55 8.55 3.36 5.34
N HIS A 56 7.99 2.58 6.27
CA HIS A 56 7.97 2.85 7.71
C HIS A 56 7.34 4.21 8.06
N ILE A 57 6.31 4.60 7.29
CA ILE A 57 5.54 5.83 7.50
C ILE A 57 4.31 5.49 8.35
N PRO A 58 4.08 6.18 9.49
CA PRO A 58 2.90 5.93 10.30
C PRO A 58 1.61 6.47 9.63
N ASP A 59 0.52 5.73 9.74
CA ASP A 59 -0.80 6.08 9.21
C ASP A 59 -1.54 7.06 10.16
N VAL A 60 -0.94 8.23 10.37
CA VAL A 60 -1.46 9.31 11.24
C VAL A 60 -1.85 10.56 10.44
N PHE A 61 -1.61 10.54 9.14
CA PHE A 61 -1.84 11.65 8.24
C PHE A 61 -3.29 11.70 7.78
N LYS A 62 -3.82 12.90 7.58
CA LYS A 62 -5.17 13.07 7.07
C LYS A 62 -5.22 12.84 5.56
N TYR A 63 -6.44 12.73 5.05
CA TYR A 63 -6.67 12.72 3.61
C TYR A 63 -6.13 14.04 3.00
N TYR A 64 -5.23 13.94 2.02
CA TYR A 64 -4.49 15.08 1.42
C TYR A 64 -3.59 15.87 2.37
N ASP A 65 -3.02 15.23 3.39
CA ASP A 65 -2.00 15.87 4.21
C ASP A 65 -0.76 16.24 3.38
N ALA A 66 -0.34 17.50 3.42
CA ALA A 66 0.81 17.98 2.65
C ALA A 66 2.12 17.34 3.13
N ASP A 67 2.24 17.15 4.45
CA ASP A 67 3.42 16.53 5.08
C ASP A 67 3.62 15.09 4.60
N LEU A 68 2.52 14.37 4.32
CA LEU A 68 2.58 13.01 3.79
C LEU A 68 3.08 13.00 2.34
N ILE A 69 2.65 13.97 1.53
CA ILE A 69 3.05 14.07 0.12
C ILE A 69 4.56 14.33 0.05
N GLU A 70 5.06 15.31 0.81
CA GLU A 70 6.49 15.64 0.86
C GLU A 70 7.34 14.46 1.34
N LEU A 71 6.88 13.74 2.37
CA LEU A 71 7.56 12.54 2.87
C LEU A 71 7.58 11.40 1.84
N LEU A 72 6.50 11.22 1.07
CA LEU A 72 6.45 10.22 0.01
C LEU A 72 7.37 10.58 -1.15
N GLU A 73 7.44 11.86 -1.55
CA GLU A 73 8.37 12.35 -2.56
C GLU A 73 9.82 12.13 -2.14
N GLU A 74 10.18 12.40 -0.88
CA GLU A 74 11.52 12.16 -0.35
C GLU A 74 11.90 10.67 -0.37
N LYS A 75 10.97 9.78 0.02
CA LYS A 75 11.23 8.35 0.19
C LYS A 75 11.24 7.56 -1.11
N VAL A 76 10.33 7.88 -2.02
CA VAL A 76 10.12 7.12 -3.25
C VAL A 76 10.84 7.78 -4.43
N GLY A 77 11.06 9.10 -4.39
CA GLY A 77 11.71 9.85 -5.47
C GLY A 77 10.91 9.74 -6.76
N PHE A 78 9.85 10.55 -6.88
CA PHE A 78 9.17 10.75 -8.16
C PHE A 78 9.98 11.66 -9.08
#